data_AF-A0A918XE79-F1
#
_entry.id   AF-A0A918XE79-F1
#
_cell.length_a   1.000
_cell.length_b   1.000
_cell.length_c   1.000
_cell.angle_alpha   90.00
_cell.angle_beta   90.00
_cell.angle_gamma   90.00
#
_symmetry.space_group_name_H-M   'P 1'
#
loop_
_entity.id
_entity.type
_entity.pdbx_description
1 polymer ?
#
loop_
_entity_poly.entity_id
_entity_poly.type
_entity_poly.pdbx_seq_one_letter_code
_entity_poly.pdbx_strand_id
1 'polypeptide(L)'
;MGPGGPGGPGAPMGPGGAGPPELGLFSSPSARRAGLLNLSGVGAGYAHLKQWPFFAAALIITTGLLITAGIMGAADSLLVWAPIFLVWILTAVVHGLFAGRARDRRALTRGEPLPRTRGPLLTAAGLVVAVTAALLGVWQTGEWQLRSADALHGEGRCSEAAEAYERIENGFQLSFSPSLMDRAREGTDACARLERAQQGVDDGEFEQALDDYAAYFEMPRSVWKDSDGEIARIHLDFAQNLAEDGDYEGAQEVYSIIPQDYEGTAAAEEAPGALMDLYRDGTSSYGGDDECTAFEEIDVFAGLDWEAAPSVANAIGNEHPDAALGCGWYSLDAGDPDTADDMHTVLAEDYPDHQPDDVENLEQQVGAGFVEQEMDVLVAVGEETLELQRTGEGGGDKTTLSFGNDSPYEMKLLYVGPDGEHGEVTAEACEDCEVYDDLPTGDCPSGIDTLEAEIEPGEYRVVIGFPGQGGVLHGESVEFGAGETYEDCFFLVNE
;
A
#
# COMPACT_ATOMS: atom_id res chain seq x y z
N MET A 1 -2.49 -145.80 16.99
CA MET A 1 -3.55 -144.85 17.37
C MET A 1 -2.90 -143.48 17.37
N GLY A 2 -3.18 -142.52 16.50
CA GLY A 2 -4.19 -142.28 15.47
C GLY A 2 -4.06 -140.78 15.15
N PRO A 3 -4.23 -140.32 13.90
CA PRO A 3 -3.27 -139.43 13.24
C PRO A 3 -3.84 -138.04 12.86
N GLY A 4 -2.93 -137.14 12.47
CA GLY A 4 -3.02 -136.37 11.21
C GLY A 4 -4.16 -135.39 10.93
N GLY A 5 -3.77 -134.10 10.84
CA GLY A 5 -4.14 -133.16 9.75
C GLY A 5 -5.41 -132.31 9.93
N PRO A 6 -5.70 -131.35 9.02
CA PRO A 6 -4.83 -130.65 8.07
C PRO A 6 -5.02 -129.10 8.11
N GLY A 7 -4.22 -128.38 7.32
CA GLY A 7 -4.33 -126.94 7.14
C GLY A 7 -5.56 -126.47 6.35
N GLY A 8 -5.80 -125.16 6.42
CA GLY A 8 -6.73 -124.41 5.59
C GLY A 8 -6.54 -122.89 5.77
N PRO A 9 -6.78 -122.06 4.74
CA PRO A 9 -6.01 -120.83 4.49
C PRO A 9 -6.82 -119.53 4.63
N GLY A 10 -6.10 -118.41 4.77
CA GLY A 10 -6.54 -117.10 4.26
C GLY A 10 -6.76 -116.00 5.29
N ALA A 11 -5.87 -115.01 5.30
CA ALA A 11 -6.23 -113.64 4.91
C ALA A 11 -4.95 -112.77 4.81
N PRO A 12 -4.85 -111.85 3.84
CA PRO A 12 -3.62 -111.10 3.56
C PRO A 12 -3.37 -110.03 4.62
N MET A 13 -2.10 -109.90 5.05
CA MET A 13 -1.62 -108.66 5.66
C MET A 13 -1.79 -107.53 4.64
N GLY A 14 -2.77 -106.66 4.87
CA GLY A 14 -2.89 -105.40 4.16
C GLY A 14 -1.63 -104.55 4.41
N PRO A 15 -1.18 -103.78 3.40
CA PRO A 15 0.00 -102.95 3.53
C PRO A 15 -0.21 -101.94 4.66
N GLY A 16 0.84 -101.72 5.46
CA GLY A 16 0.86 -100.68 6.48
C GLY A 16 0.32 -99.38 5.90
N GLY A 17 -0.76 -98.89 6.48
CA GLY A 17 -1.33 -97.61 6.13
C GLY A 17 -0.27 -96.54 6.37
N ALA A 18 0.41 -96.11 5.31
CA ALA A 18 1.08 -94.85 5.31
C ALA A 18 0.06 -93.82 5.81
N GLY A 19 0.36 -93.15 6.92
CA GLY A 19 -0.45 -92.04 7.38
C GLY A 19 -0.70 -91.08 6.21
N PRO A 20 -1.85 -90.40 6.17
CA PRO A 20 -2.17 -89.52 5.05
C PRO A 20 -1.02 -88.56 4.80
N PRO A 21 -0.65 -88.29 3.54
CA PRO A 21 0.50 -87.46 3.22
C PRO A 21 0.39 -86.09 3.90
N GLU A 22 1.50 -85.62 4.47
CA GLU A 22 1.64 -84.29 5.04
C GLU A 22 1.41 -83.23 3.94
N LEU A 23 0.18 -82.74 3.77
CA LEU A 23 -0.08 -81.61 2.87
C LEU A 23 0.53 -80.33 3.44
N GLY A 24 1.56 -79.78 2.80
CA GLY A 24 2.06 -78.43 3.04
C GLY A 24 0.98 -77.32 2.96
N LEU A 25 1.24 -76.18 3.59
CA LEU A 25 0.29 -75.06 3.69
C LEU A 25 -0.13 -74.52 2.31
N PHE A 26 0.84 -74.39 1.41
CA PHE A 26 0.62 -73.88 0.05
C PHE A 26 0.31 -74.97 -0.97
N SER A 27 0.44 -76.26 -0.62
CA SER A 27 0.05 -77.34 -1.54
C SER A 27 -1.46 -77.63 -1.47
N SER A 28 -2.11 -77.36 -0.34
CA SER A 28 -3.57 -77.41 -0.19
C SER A 28 -4.29 -76.42 -1.12
N PRO A 29 -5.18 -76.90 -2.02
CA PRO A 29 -6.00 -76.02 -2.86
C PRO A 29 -6.94 -75.13 -2.06
N SER A 30 -7.58 -75.67 -1.01
CA SER A 30 -8.51 -74.91 -0.18
C SER A 30 -7.81 -73.86 0.67
N ALA A 31 -6.61 -74.15 1.18
CA ALA A 31 -5.77 -73.18 1.88
C ALA A 31 -5.44 -71.99 0.98
N ARG A 32 -4.85 -72.21 -0.19
CA ARG A 32 -4.48 -71.13 -1.13
C ARG A 32 -5.67 -70.24 -1.49
N ARG A 33 -6.83 -70.85 -1.77
CA ARG A 33 -8.05 -70.09 -2.11
C ARG A 33 -8.56 -69.27 -0.94
N ALA A 34 -8.63 -69.86 0.26
CA ALA A 34 -9.07 -69.14 1.45
C ALA A 34 -8.12 -67.98 1.80
N GLY A 35 -6.81 -68.21 1.71
CA GLY A 35 -5.79 -67.17 1.90
C GLY A 35 -5.93 -66.04 0.89
N LEU A 36 -6.01 -66.36 -0.41
CA LEU A 36 -6.18 -65.35 -1.47
C LEU A 36 -7.49 -64.58 -1.34
N LEU A 37 -8.59 -65.25 -0.98
CA LEU A 37 -9.87 -64.57 -0.76
C LEU A 37 -9.82 -63.66 0.47
N ASN A 38 -9.05 -64.01 1.51
CA ASN A 38 -8.90 -63.16 2.70
C ASN A 38 -7.99 -61.93 2.46
N LEU A 39 -7.22 -61.86 1.37
CA LEU A 39 -6.50 -60.63 0.98
C LEU A 39 -7.45 -59.46 0.70
N SER A 40 -8.71 -59.74 0.36
CA SER A 40 -9.74 -58.71 0.21
C SER A 40 -10.08 -57.97 1.52
N GLY A 41 -9.60 -58.43 2.67
CA GLY A 41 -9.88 -57.83 3.99
C GLY A 41 -11.29 -58.10 4.54
N VAL A 42 -12.23 -58.61 3.74
CA VAL A 42 -13.63 -58.88 4.17
C VAL A 42 -13.87 -60.30 4.66
N GLY A 43 -12.82 -61.13 4.79
CA GLY A 43 -12.94 -62.51 5.28
C GLY A 43 -13.59 -63.49 4.30
N ALA A 44 -13.63 -63.18 3.00
CA ALA A 44 -14.32 -64.00 1.98
C ALA A 44 -13.84 -65.47 1.92
N GLY A 45 -12.62 -65.77 2.37
CA GLY A 45 -12.10 -67.12 2.50
C GLY A 45 -12.87 -67.95 3.53
N TYR A 46 -13.33 -67.35 4.63
CA TYR A 46 -14.16 -68.04 5.63
C TYR A 46 -15.54 -68.37 5.09
N ALA A 47 -16.14 -67.45 4.33
CA ALA A 47 -17.41 -67.71 3.63
C ALA A 47 -17.25 -68.87 2.62
N HIS A 48 -16.16 -68.91 1.85
CA HIS A 48 -15.84 -70.01 0.95
C HIS A 48 -15.72 -71.36 1.67
N LEU A 49 -15.09 -71.37 2.85
CA LEU A 49 -14.97 -72.55 3.71
C LEU A 49 -16.27 -72.89 4.48
N LYS A 50 -17.33 -72.08 4.33
CA LYS A 50 -18.59 -72.15 5.09
C LYS A 50 -18.41 -72.01 6.61
N GLN A 51 -17.39 -71.26 7.02
CA GLN A 51 -17.07 -70.95 8.42
C GLN A 51 -17.72 -69.62 8.83
N TRP A 52 -19.05 -69.61 8.91
CA TRP A 52 -19.84 -68.40 9.17
C TRP A 52 -19.45 -67.59 10.42
N PRO A 53 -19.11 -68.20 11.58
CA PRO A 53 -18.70 -67.43 12.75
C PRO A 53 -17.42 -66.61 12.49
N PHE A 54 -16.43 -67.20 11.81
CA PHE A 54 -15.18 -66.52 11.47
C PHE A 54 -15.38 -65.47 10.38
N PHE A 55 -16.29 -65.71 9.44
CA PHE A 55 -16.68 -64.71 8.45
C PHE A 55 -17.32 -63.49 9.13
N ALA A 56 -18.29 -63.71 10.02
CA ALA A 56 -18.96 -62.64 10.76
C ALA A 56 -17.96 -61.85 11.63
N ALA A 57 -17.08 -62.54 12.37
CA ALA A 57 -16.04 -61.89 13.17
C ALA A 57 -15.08 -61.06 12.30
N ALA A 58 -14.64 -61.60 11.15
CA ALA A 58 -13.76 -60.87 10.25
C ALA A 58 -14.42 -59.61 9.68
N LEU A 59 -15.70 -59.71 9.30
CA LEU A 59 -16.47 -58.56 8.82
C LEU A 59 -16.60 -57.49 9.91
N ILE A 60 -16.98 -57.87 11.13
CA ILE A 60 -17.13 -56.93 12.26
C ILE A 60 -15.81 -56.22 12.55
N ILE A 61 -14.70 -56.94 12.60
CA ILE A 61 -13.39 -56.35 12.88
C ILE A 61 -12.97 -55.40 11.75
N THR A 62 -13.12 -55.80 10.49
CA THR A 62 -12.77 -54.93 9.35
C THR A 62 -13.64 -53.66 9.33
N THR A 63 -14.95 -53.79 9.53
CA THR A 63 -15.85 -52.64 9.61
C THR A 63 -15.52 -51.75 10.81
N GLY A 64 -15.26 -52.34 11.97
CA GLY A 64 -14.85 -51.60 13.17
C GLY A 64 -13.54 -50.84 12.96
N LEU A 65 -12.54 -51.47 12.34
CA LEU A 65 -11.28 -50.82 11.99
C LEU A 65 -11.49 -49.66 11.01
N LEU A 66 -12.30 -49.82 9.96
CA LEU A 66 -12.61 -48.74 9.02
C LEU A 66 -13.35 -47.58 9.69
N ILE A 67 -14.37 -47.84 10.51
CA ILE A 67 -15.08 -46.79 11.24
C ILE A 67 -14.13 -46.05 12.17
N THR A 68 -13.32 -46.78 12.94
CA THR A 68 -12.37 -46.19 13.87
C THR A 68 -11.30 -45.37 13.14
N ALA A 69 -10.79 -45.88 12.02
CA ALA A 69 -9.84 -45.19 11.16
C ALA A 69 -10.42 -43.90 10.58
N GLY A 70 -11.67 -43.92 10.13
CA GLY A 70 -12.37 -42.72 9.65
C GLY A 70 -12.53 -41.68 10.75
N ILE A 71 -12.94 -42.09 11.97
CA ILE A 71 -13.14 -41.18 13.11
C ILE A 71 -11.81 -40.61 13.64
N MET A 72 -10.75 -41.41 13.66
CA MET A 72 -9.44 -41.01 14.20
C MET A 72 -8.51 -40.36 13.15
N GLY A 73 -9.01 -39.99 11.98
CA GLY A 73 -8.22 -39.28 10.97
C GLY A 73 -7.16 -40.17 10.28
N ALA A 74 -7.59 -41.22 9.58
CA ALA A 74 -6.67 -42.16 8.97
C ALA A 74 -5.77 -41.57 7.89
N ALA A 75 -6.19 -40.49 7.24
CA ALA A 75 -5.38 -39.79 6.25
C ALA A 75 -4.18 -39.08 6.90
N ASP A 76 -4.33 -38.53 8.11
CA ASP A 76 -3.25 -37.87 8.85
C ASP A 76 -2.29 -38.87 9.51
N SER A 77 -2.83 -40.02 9.92
CA SER A 77 -2.09 -41.06 10.64
C SER A 77 -1.79 -42.26 9.76
N LEU A 78 -1.38 -42.03 8.50
CA LEU A 78 -1.11 -43.10 7.53
C LEU A 78 -0.13 -44.15 8.07
N LEU A 79 0.93 -43.71 8.75
CA LEU A 79 1.96 -44.57 9.33
C LEU A 79 1.46 -45.43 10.49
N VAL A 80 0.32 -45.10 11.09
CA VAL A 80 -0.33 -45.88 12.15
C VAL A 80 -1.34 -46.84 11.57
N TRP A 81 -2.22 -46.36 10.70
CA TRP A 81 -3.33 -47.16 10.19
C TRP A 81 -2.91 -48.17 9.13
N ALA A 82 -2.00 -47.81 8.22
CA ALA A 82 -1.51 -48.74 7.21
C ALA A 82 -0.94 -50.06 7.80
N PRO A 83 -0.04 -50.04 8.82
CA PRO A 83 0.43 -51.28 9.42
C PRO A 83 -0.65 -52.02 10.22
N ILE A 84 -1.60 -51.33 10.87
CA ILE A 84 -2.73 -51.98 11.57
C ILE A 84 -3.57 -52.80 10.58
N PHE A 85 -3.99 -52.19 9.46
CA PHE A 85 -4.74 -52.90 8.42
C PHE A 85 -3.91 -54.03 7.79
N LEU A 86 -2.62 -53.80 7.53
CA LEU A 86 -1.73 -54.82 6.98
C LEU A 86 -1.63 -56.04 7.92
N VAL A 87 -1.38 -55.84 9.21
CA VAL A 87 -1.26 -56.91 10.21
C VAL A 87 -2.58 -57.68 10.32
N TRP A 88 -3.72 -56.98 10.34
CA TRP A 88 -5.03 -57.60 10.38
C TRP A 88 -5.28 -58.50 9.16
N ILE A 89 -5.06 -57.98 7.96
CA ILE A 89 -5.23 -58.71 6.70
C ILE A 89 -4.30 -59.92 6.66
N LEU A 90 -3.02 -59.75 6.99
CA LEU A 90 -2.05 -60.85 7.04
C LEU A 90 -2.46 -61.93 8.03
N THR A 91 -2.97 -61.55 9.20
CA THR A 91 -3.48 -62.49 10.20
C THR A 91 -4.66 -63.29 9.66
N ALA A 92 -5.61 -62.64 9.00
CA ALA A 92 -6.76 -63.30 8.38
C ALA A 92 -6.34 -64.23 7.23
N VAL A 93 -5.34 -63.85 6.42
CA VAL A 93 -4.77 -64.68 5.35
C VAL A 93 -4.12 -65.93 5.94
N VAL A 94 -3.22 -65.77 6.93
CA VAL A 94 -2.52 -66.88 7.59
C VAL A 94 -3.53 -67.84 8.22
N HIS A 95 -4.49 -67.32 8.98
CA HIS A 95 -5.52 -68.15 9.59
C HIS A 95 -6.38 -68.87 8.54
N GLY A 96 -6.74 -68.20 7.44
CA GLY A 96 -7.42 -68.80 6.30
C GLY A 96 -6.64 -69.96 5.65
N LEU A 97 -5.31 -69.82 5.50
CA LEU A 97 -4.43 -70.88 5.00
C LEU A 97 -4.48 -72.11 5.92
N PHE A 98 -4.39 -71.93 7.24
CA PHE A 98 -4.49 -73.01 8.21
C PHE A 98 -5.88 -73.67 8.21
N ALA A 99 -6.95 -72.88 8.19
CA ALA A 99 -8.33 -73.37 8.17
C ALA A 99 -8.64 -74.19 6.90
N GLY A 100 -8.18 -73.73 5.74
CA GLY A 100 -8.31 -74.44 4.48
C GLY A 100 -7.53 -75.76 4.45
N ARG A 101 -6.28 -75.77 4.96
CA ARG A 101 -5.47 -76.99 5.10
C ARG A 101 -6.14 -78.01 6.01
N ALA A 102 -6.70 -77.57 7.13
CA ALA A 102 -7.40 -78.45 8.07
C ALA A 102 -8.63 -79.10 7.43
N ARG A 103 -9.37 -78.36 6.59
CA ARG A 103 -10.51 -78.89 5.82
C ARG A 103 -10.07 -79.97 4.82
N ASP A 104 -9.02 -79.72 4.04
CA ASP A 104 -8.50 -80.67 3.06
C ASP A 104 -7.96 -81.95 3.72
N ARG A 105 -7.27 -81.82 4.87
CA ARG A 105 -6.84 -82.98 5.70
C ARG A 105 -8.04 -83.82 6.16
N ARG A 106 -9.14 -83.19 6.59
CA ARG A 106 -10.38 -83.91 6.98
C ARG A 106 -11.09 -84.57 5.80
N ALA A 107 -10.94 -84.07 4.58
CA ALA A 107 -11.51 -84.67 3.37
C ALA A 107 -10.71 -85.91 2.95
N LEU A 108 -9.37 -85.81 2.93
CA LEU A 108 -8.48 -86.92 2.58
C LEU A 108 -8.57 -88.08 3.57
N THR A 109 -8.70 -87.79 4.87
CA THR A 109 -8.93 -88.82 5.90
C THR A 109 -10.28 -89.52 5.75
N ARG A 110 -11.26 -88.88 5.10
CA ARG A 110 -12.55 -89.48 4.72
C ARG A 110 -12.55 -90.15 3.33
N GLY A 111 -11.41 -90.15 2.63
CA GLY A 111 -11.30 -90.69 1.27
C GLY A 111 -11.94 -89.84 0.18
N GLU A 112 -12.29 -88.59 0.47
CA GLU A 112 -12.92 -87.68 -0.49
C GLU A 112 -11.88 -87.05 -1.44
N PRO A 113 -12.20 -86.87 -2.73
CA PRO A 113 -11.30 -86.21 -3.67
C PRO A 113 -11.18 -84.70 -3.37
N LEU A 114 -9.97 -84.16 -3.52
CA LEU A 114 -9.73 -82.73 -3.33
C LEU A 114 -10.40 -81.88 -4.42
N PRO A 115 -10.99 -80.72 -4.06
CA PRO A 115 -11.70 -79.87 -5.01
C PRO A 115 -10.75 -79.17 -6.00
N ARG A 116 -10.80 -79.55 -7.29
CA ARG A 116 -9.94 -79.01 -8.38
C ARG A 116 -10.48 -77.77 -9.11
N THR A 117 -11.60 -77.18 -8.70
CA THR A 117 -12.29 -76.11 -9.44
C THR A 117 -11.55 -74.76 -9.44
N ARG A 118 -11.37 -74.11 -10.60
CA ARG A 118 -10.72 -72.79 -10.74
C ARG A 118 -11.59 -71.59 -10.32
N GLY A 119 -12.91 -71.74 -10.22
CA GLY A 119 -13.87 -70.67 -9.87
C GLY A 119 -13.46 -69.72 -8.71
N PRO A 120 -12.97 -70.21 -7.56
CA PRO A 120 -12.57 -69.35 -6.44
C PRO A 120 -11.36 -68.43 -6.68
N LEU A 121 -10.55 -68.68 -7.72
CA LEU A 121 -9.47 -67.75 -8.12
C LEU A 121 -10.03 -66.54 -8.90
N LEU A 122 -11.03 -66.76 -9.75
CA LEU A 122 -11.71 -65.67 -10.47
C LEU A 122 -12.48 -64.77 -9.50
N THR A 123 -13.10 -65.34 -8.45
CA THR A 123 -13.76 -64.54 -7.40
C THR A 123 -12.77 -63.74 -6.57
N ALA A 124 -11.57 -64.28 -6.30
CA ALA A 124 -10.52 -63.55 -5.59
C ALA A 124 -9.99 -62.38 -6.45
N ALA A 125 -9.74 -62.62 -7.73
CA ALA A 125 -9.36 -61.56 -8.67
C ALA A 125 -10.45 -60.48 -8.80
N GLY A 126 -11.73 -60.89 -8.91
CA GLY A 126 -12.86 -59.97 -8.94
C GLY A 126 -12.99 -59.13 -7.66
N LEU A 127 -12.76 -59.72 -6.48
CA LEU A 127 -12.75 -58.99 -5.20
C LEU A 127 -11.61 -57.98 -5.12
N VAL A 128 -10.40 -58.34 -5.58
CA VAL A 128 -9.27 -57.40 -5.63
C VAL A 128 -9.61 -56.23 -6.56
N VAL A 129 -10.11 -56.50 -7.77
CA VAL A 129 -10.52 -55.45 -8.71
C VAL A 129 -11.60 -54.55 -8.10
N ALA A 130 -12.60 -55.12 -7.41
CA ALA A 130 -13.66 -54.35 -6.77
C ALA A 130 -13.12 -53.45 -5.64
N VAL A 131 -12.21 -53.96 -4.80
CA VAL A 131 -11.59 -53.15 -3.73
C VAL A 131 -10.73 -52.04 -4.31
N THR A 132 -9.89 -52.33 -5.30
CA THR A 132 -9.08 -51.31 -5.98
C THR A 132 -9.98 -50.26 -6.64
N ALA A 133 -11.04 -50.66 -7.34
CA ALA A 133 -11.98 -49.73 -7.96
C ALA A 133 -12.71 -48.85 -6.94
N ALA A 134 -13.05 -49.39 -5.77
CA ALA A 134 -13.66 -48.62 -4.68
C ALA A 134 -12.67 -47.59 -4.10
N LEU A 135 -11.42 -47.98 -3.85
CA LEU A 135 -10.38 -47.05 -3.37
C LEU A 135 -10.09 -45.94 -4.39
N LEU A 136 -9.96 -46.30 -5.67
CA LEU A 136 -9.81 -45.33 -6.76
C LEU A 136 -11.03 -44.41 -6.87
N GLY A 137 -12.24 -44.93 -6.66
CA GLY A 137 -13.47 -44.13 -6.65
C GLY A 137 -13.50 -43.11 -5.52
N VAL A 138 -13.12 -43.49 -4.30
CA VAL A 138 -13.01 -42.57 -3.15
C VAL A 138 -11.95 -41.49 -3.43
N TRP A 139 -10.77 -41.88 -3.91
CA TRP A 139 -9.71 -40.94 -4.25
C TRP A 139 -10.13 -39.97 -5.37
N GLN A 140 -10.68 -40.49 -6.46
CA GLN A 140 -11.12 -39.68 -7.60
C GLN A 140 -12.25 -38.72 -7.23
N THR A 141 -13.14 -39.13 -6.33
CA THR A 141 -14.21 -38.26 -5.82
C THR A 141 -13.62 -37.15 -4.94
N GLY A 142 -12.65 -37.46 -4.08
CA GLY A 142 -11.93 -36.47 -3.27
C GLY A 142 -11.21 -35.42 -4.12
N GLU A 143 -10.48 -35.84 -5.16
CA GLU A 143 -9.83 -34.92 -6.10
C GLU A 143 -10.82 -34.09 -6.93
N TRP A 144 -12.01 -34.63 -7.22
CA TRP A 144 -13.05 -33.87 -7.89
C TRP A 144 -13.65 -32.81 -6.98
N GLN A 145 -13.91 -33.14 -5.71
CA GLN A 145 -14.39 -32.19 -4.72
C GLN A 145 -13.35 -31.09 -4.48
N LEU A 146 -12.05 -31.43 -4.40
CA LEU A 146 -10.99 -30.45 -4.23
C LEU A 146 -10.94 -29.46 -5.40
N ARG A 147 -11.04 -29.94 -6.65
CA ARG A 147 -11.10 -29.04 -7.81
C ARG A 147 -12.36 -28.17 -7.82
N SER A 148 -13.48 -28.66 -7.30
CA SER A 148 -14.69 -27.86 -7.16
C SER A 148 -14.53 -26.77 -6.09
N ALA A 149 -13.84 -27.08 -4.98
CA ALA A 149 -13.51 -26.11 -3.95
C ALA A 149 -12.51 -25.06 -4.46
N ASP A 150 -11.44 -25.50 -5.14
CA ASP A 150 -10.45 -24.62 -5.78
C ASP A 150 -11.11 -23.70 -6.83
N ALA A 151 -12.16 -24.14 -7.53
CA ALA A 151 -12.91 -23.28 -8.44
C ALA A 151 -13.69 -22.17 -7.72
N LEU A 152 -14.39 -22.51 -6.63
CA LEU A 152 -15.08 -21.52 -5.79
C LEU A 152 -14.09 -20.51 -5.18
N HIS A 153 -12.95 -21.01 -4.71
CA HIS A 153 -11.87 -20.18 -4.19
C HIS A 153 -11.31 -19.27 -5.28
N GLY A 154 -11.09 -19.79 -6.49
CA GLY A 154 -10.67 -19.01 -7.65
C GLY A 154 -11.65 -17.89 -8.05
N GLU A 155 -12.95 -18.06 -7.74
CA GLU A 155 -14.00 -17.04 -7.92
C GLU A 155 -14.08 -16.05 -6.74
N GLY A 156 -13.23 -16.17 -5.71
CA GLY A 156 -13.27 -15.31 -4.51
C GLY A 156 -14.37 -15.68 -3.52
N ARG A 157 -15.07 -16.80 -3.72
CA ARG A 157 -16.21 -17.23 -2.89
C ARG A 157 -15.73 -18.05 -1.69
N CYS A 158 -14.97 -17.40 -0.82
CA CYS A 158 -14.24 -18.03 0.29
C CYS A 158 -15.13 -18.77 1.27
N SER A 159 -16.31 -18.25 1.61
CA SER A 159 -17.25 -18.92 2.51
C SER A 159 -17.70 -20.30 1.97
N GLU A 160 -18.11 -20.36 0.70
CA GLU A 160 -18.53 -21.61 0.05
C GLU A 160 -17.35 -22.56 -0.20
N ALA A 161 -16.17 -22.02 -0.53
CA ALA A 161 -14.95 -22.80 -0.73
C ALA A 161 -14.48 -23.45 0.58
N ALA A 162 -14.44 -22.70 1.69
CA ALA A 162 -14.07 -23.18 3.01
C ALA A 162 -14.97 -24.33 3.46
N GLU A 163 -16.30 -24.20 3.30
CA GLU A 163 -17.22 -25.31 3.57
C GLU A 163 -16.94 -26.54 2.70
N ALA A 164 -16.54 -26.34 1.43
CA ALA A 164 -16.19 -27.44 0.54
C ALA A 164 -14.89 -28.14 0.97
N TYR A 165 -13.87 -27.40 1.39
CA TYR A 165 -12.64 -27.95 1.94
C TYR A 165 -12.88 -28.70 3.26
N GLU A 166 -13.70 -28.16 4.17
CA GLU A 166 -14.08 -28.83 5.41
C GLU A 166 -14.85 -30.14 5.16
N ARG A 167 -15.73 -30.17 4.14
CA ARG A 167 -16.39 -31.42 3.73
C ARG A 167 -15.39 -32.47 3.25
N ILE A 168 -14.30 -32.06 2.61
CA ILE A 168 -13.23 -32.97 2.18
C ILE A 168 -12.51 -33.55 3.40
N GLU A 169 -12.11 -32.68 4.34
CA GLU A 169 -11.43 -33.08 5.57
C GLU A 169 -12.27 -34.05 6.40
N ASN A 170 -13.57 -33.80 6.54
CA ASN A 170 -14.47 -34.66 7.32
C ASN A 170 -14.90 -35.94 6.57
N GLY A 171 -15.03 -35.88 5.24
CA GLY A 171 -15.63 -36.94 4.43
C GLY A 171 -14.64 -37.98 3.87
N PHE A 172 -13.38 -37.61 3.68
CA PHE A 172 -12.41 -38.39 2.90
C PHE A 172 -11.24 -38.95 3.71
N GLN A 173 -11.39 -39.07 5.04
CA GLN A 173 -10.37 -39.68 5.92
C GLN A 173 -9.96 -41.10 5.52
N LEU A 174 -10.88 -41.87 4.90
CA LEU A 174 -10.60 -43.22 4.39
C LEU A 174 -9.92 -43.26 3.01
N SER A 175 -9.60 -42.10 2.42
CA SER A 175 -8.79 -42.02 1.20
C SER A 175 -7.33 -42.40 1.42
N PHE A 176 -6.85 -42.33 2.67
CA PHE A 176 -5.44 -42.53 3.04
C PHE A 176 -4.48 -41.60 2.27
N SER A 177 -4.93 -40.39 1.93
CA SER A 177 -4.15 -39.39 1.21
C SER A 177 -3.87 -38.18 2.11
N PRO A 178 -2.69 -38.13 2.79
CA PRO A 178 -2.28 -36.95 3.56
C PRO A 178 -2.29 -35.69 2.70
N SER A 179 -1.77 -35.81 1.47
CA SER A 179 -1.75 -34.72 0.49
C SER A 179 -3.12 -34.18 0.09
N LEU A 180 -4.21 -34.94 0.24
CA LEU A 180 -5.56 -34.41 0.01
C LEU A 180 -6.02 -33.56 1.21
N MET A 181 -5.70 -34.00 2.44
CA MET A 181 -6.08 -33.30 3.66
C MET A 181 -5.28 -32.01 3.83
N ASP A 182 -3.95 -32.07 3.68
CA ASP A 182 -3.07 -30.90 3.77
C ASP A 182 -3.52 -29.81 2.79
N ARG A 183 -3.76 -30.24 1.55
CA ARG A 183 -4.25 -29.36 0.48
C ARG A 183 -5.62 -28.73 0.76
N ALA A 184 -6.50 -29.43 1.46
CA ALA A 184 -7.80 -28.88 1.85
C ALA A 184 -7.65 -27.88 2.99
N ARG A 185 -6.84 -28.18 4.02
CA ARG A 185 -6.57 -27.28 5.15
C ARG A 185 -5.88 -26.00 4.70
N GLU A 186 -4.84 -26.12 3.88
CA GLU A 186 -4.17 -24.98 3.26
C GLU A 186 -5.15 -24.10 2.46
N GLY A 187 -6.15 -24.72 1.82
CA GLY A 187 -7.23 -24.01 1.12
C GLY A 187 -8.16 -23.26 2.07
N THR A 188 -8.57 -23.89 3.18
CA THR A 188 -9.36 -23.25 4.23
C THR A 188 -8.63 -22.06 4.85
N ASP A 189 -7.35 -22.23 5.20
CA ASP A 189 -6.53 -21.17 5.80
C ASP A 189 -6.36 -20.00 4.82
N ALA A 190 -6.13 -20.29 3.54
CA ALA A 190 -6.01 -19.27 2.50
C ALA A 190 -7.33 -18.51 2.28
N CYS A 191 -8.47 -19.21 2.26
CA CYS A 191 -9.78 -18.56 2.20
C CYS A 191 -10.03 -17.65 3.41
N ALA A 192 -9.67 -18.07 4.62
CA ALA A 192 -9.82 -17.25 5.82
C ALA A 192 -8.93 -16.00 5.80
N ARG A 193 -7.77 -16.03 5.11
CA ARG A 193 -6.93 -14.84 4.90
C ARG A 193 -7.54 -13.91 3.85
N LEU A 194 -7.99 -14.44 2.72
CA LEU A 194 -8.62 -13.65 1.66
C LEU A 194 -9.92 -12.98 2.13
N GLU A 195 -10.76 -13.69 2.90
CA GLU A 195 -12.00 -13.13 3.45
C GLU A 195 -11.72 -11.99 4.44
N ARG A 196 -10.63 -12.07 5.23
CA ARG A 196 -10.22 -10.96 6.11
C ARG A 196 -9.74 -9.76 5.30
N ALA A 197 -9.00 -9.98 4.22
CA ALA A 197 -8.57 -8.91 3.32
C ALA A 197 -9.79 -8.17 2.74
N GLN A 198 -10.75 -8.92 2.19
CA GLN A 198 -11.98 -8.38 1.62
C GLN A 198 -12.82 -7.62 2.65
N GLN A 199 -12.98 -8.18 3.86
CA GLN A 199 -13.69 -7.53 4.95
C GLN A 199 -13.00 -6.23 5.38
N GLY A 200 -11.66 -6.20 5.41
CA GLY A 200 -10.90 -4.98 5.70
C GLY A 200 -11.19 -3.86 4.68
N VAL A 201 -11.30 -4.20 3.39
CA VAL A 201 -11.72 -3.22 2.37
C VAL A 201 -13.14 -2.72 2.64
N ASP A 202 -14.09 -3.61 2.92
CA ASP A 202 -15.48 -3.25 3.21
C ASP A 202 -15.60 -2.35 4.47
N ASP A 203 -14.69 -2.51 5.43
CA ASP A 203 -14.63 -1.74 6.68
C ASP A 203 -13.80 -0.44 6.54
N GLY A 204 -13.18 -0.19 5.39
CA GLY A 204 -12.31 0.97 5.14
C GLY A 204 -10.90 0.86 5.75
N GLU A 205 -10.50 -0.34 6.21
CA GLU A 205 -9.18 -0.63 6.78
C GLU A 205 -8.17 -0.97 5.67
N PHE A 206 -7.97 -0.06 4.72
CA PHE A 206 -7.24 -0.32 3.48
C PHE A 206 -5.81 -0.83 3.66
N GLU A 207 -5.00 -0.23 4.54
CA GLU A 207 -3.63 -0.67 4.80
C GLU A 207 -3.58 -2.13 5.28
N GLN A 208 -4.41 -2.46 6.26
CA GLN A 208 -4.48 -3.80 6.82
C GLN A 208 -5.04 -4.80 5.79
N ALA A 209 -5.99 -4.38 4.96
CA ALA A 209 -6.53 -5.20 3.88
C ALA A 209 -5.46 -5.53 2.83
N LEU A 210 -4.66 -4.54 2.40
CA LEU A 210 -3.57 -4.74 1.44
C LEU A 210 -2.46 -5.65 1.99
N ASP A 211 -2.10 -5.51 3.27
CA ASP A 211 -1.22 -6.45 3.98
C ASP A 211 -1.80 -7.87 4.03
N ASP A 212 -3.11 -7.99 4.18
CA ASP A 212 -3.81 -9.26 4.19
C ASP A 212 -3.83 -9.92 2.81
N TYR A 213 -4.00 -9.16 1.73
CA TYR A 213 -3.85 -9.63 0.35
C TYR A 213 -2.41 -10.07 0.04
N ALA A 214 -1.41 -9.27 0.41
CA ALA A 214 0.01 -9.62 0.20
C ALA A 214 0.35 -10.96 0.88
N ALA A 215 -0.04 -11.10 2.15
CA ALA A 215 0.15 -12.34 2.89
C ALA A 215 -0.66 -13.52 2.32
N TYR A 216 -1.87 -13.28 1.78
CA TYR A 216 -2.63 -14.31 1.07
C TYR A 216 -1.85 -14.84 -0.14
N PHE A 217 -1.26 -13.97 -0.96
CA PHE A 217 -0.53 -14.38 -2.15
C PHE A 217 0.72 -15.22 -1.86
N GLU A 218 1.33 -15.07 -0.68
CA GLU A 218 2.45 -15.90 -0.23
C GLU A 218 2.04 -17.32 0.19
N MET A 219 0.75 -17.59 0.41
CA MET A 219 0.27 -18.89 0.88
C MET A 219 0.37 -19.96 -0.22
N PRO A 220 0.66 -21.23 0.12
CA PRO A 220 0.77 -22.34 -0.86
C PRO A 220 -0.47 -22.57 -1.73
N ARG A 221 -1.63 -22.07 -1.28
CA ARG A 221 -2.96 -22.34 -1.83
C ARG A 221 -3.71 -21.07 -2.22
N SER A 222 -2.97 -20.02 -2.61
CA SER A 222 -3.53 -18.78 -3.15
C SER A 222 -4.09 -18.95 -4.58
N VAL A 223 -5.25 -19.60 -4.68
CA VAL A 223 -5.87 -19.97 -5.97
C VAL A 223 -6.59 -18.79 -6.63
N TRP A 224 -7.27 -17.94 -5.85
CA TRP A 224 -7.77 -16.65 -6.34
C TRP A 224 -6.62 -15.81 -6.90
N LYS A 225 -6.89 -15.15 -8.03
CA LYS A 225 -5.97 -14.27 -8.73
C LYS A 225 -6.66 -12.96 -8.96
N ASP A 226 -5.91 -11.88 -8.85
CA ASP A 226 -6.38 -10.57 -9.26
C ASP A 226 -6.35 -10.47 -10.80
N SER A 227 -7.39 -10.98 -11.45
CA SER A 227 -7.50 -10.92 -12.93
C SER A 227 -8.11 -9.63 -13.44
N ASP A 228 -8.89 -8.95 -12.60
CA ASP A 228 -9.73 -7.81 -13.00
C ASP A 228 -9.11 -6.47 -12.54
N GLY A 229 -7.97 -6.50 -11.85
CA GLY A 229 -7.32 -5.33 -11.27
C GLY A 229 -8.04 -4.82 -10.04
N GLU A 230 -8.63 -5.72 -9.25
CA GLU A 230 -9.31 -5.42 -7.99
C GLU A 230 -8.33 -4.79 -6.98
N ILE A 231 -7.09 -5.29 -6.88
CA ILE A 231 -6.11 -4.72 -5.94
C ILE A 231 -5.70 -3.31 -6.36
N ALA A 232 -5.52 -3.08 -7.66
CA ALA A 232 -5.25 -1.76 -8.20
C ALA A 232 -6.40 -0.78 -7.89
N ARG A 233 -7.65 -1.24 -7.95
CA ARG A 233 -8.83 -0.44 -7.57
C ARG A 233 -8.88 -0.17 -6.07
N ILE A 234 -8.52 -1.13 -5.23
CA ILE A 234 -8.40 -0.92 -3.77
C ILE A 234 -7.37 0.16 -3.45
N HIS A 235 -6.22 0.19 -4.13
CA HIS A 235 -5.26 1.29 -3.99
C HIS A 235 -5.84 2.64 -4.41
N LEU A 236 -6.61 2.68 -5.51
CA LEU A 236 -7.28 3.91 -5.97
C LEU A 236 -8.28 4.43 -4.94
N ASP A 237 -9.10 3.55 -4.37
CA ASP A 237 -10.09 3.88 -3.34
C ASP A 237 -9.40 4.30 -2.02
N PHE A 238 -8.28 3.66 -1.67
CA PHE A 238 -7.47 4.04 -0.52
C PHE A 238 -6.88 5.45 -0.66
N ALA A 239 -6.27 5.76 -1.81
CA ALA A 239 -5.73 7.08 -2.09
C ALA A 239 -6.84 8.16 -2.05
N GLN A 240 -8.03 7.84 -2.56
CA GLN A 240 -9.17 8.74 -2.47
C GLN A 240 -9.57 8.99 -1.01
N ASN A 241 -9.62 7.96 -0.17
CA ASN A 241 -9.96 8.12 1.24
C ASN A 241 -8.93 8.99 1.98
N LEU A 242 -7.63 8.82 1.70
CA LEU A 242 -6.57 9.69 2.24
C LEU A 242 -6.78 11.15 1.82
N ALA A 243 -7.10 11.38 0.55
CA ALA A 243 -7.38 12.72 0.03
C ALA A 243 -8.59 13.37 0.73
N GLU A 244 -9.68 12.61 0.91
CA GLU A 244 -10.89 13.08 1.61
C GLU A 244 -10.62 13.41 3.09
N ASP A 245 -9.66 12.73 3.72
CA ASP A 245 -9.21 13.00 5.10
C ASP A 245 -8.17 14.13 5.18
N GLY A 246 -7.76 14.71 4.04
CA GLY A 246 -6.79 15.80 3.94
C GLY A 246 -5.32 15.36 3.98
N ASP A 247 -5.04 14.05 3.90
CA ASP A 247 -3.69 13.51 3.76
C ASP A 247 -3.28 13.47 2.28
N TYR A 248 -2.97 14.65 1.73
CA TYR A 248 -2.63 14.80 0.32
C TYR A 248 -1.30 14.15 -0.06
N GLU A 249 -0.31 14.15 0.85
CA GLU A 249 0.99 13.49 0.64
C GLU A 249 0.80 11.97 0.54
N GLY A 250 0.08 11.36 1.50
CA GLY A 250 -0.24 9.94 1.46
C GLY A 250 -1.09 9.56 0.24
N ALA A 251 -2.09 10.37 -0.10
CA ALA A 251 -2.90 10.16 -1.30
C ALA A 251 -2.05 10.20 -2.59
N GLN A 252 -1.15 11.18 -2.71
CA GLN A 252 -0.23 11.29 -3.84
C GLN A 252 0.66 10.05 -3.94
N GLU A 253 1.27 9.60 -2.84
CA GLU A 253 2.13 8.41 -2.83
C GLU A 253 1.38 7.18 -3.36
N VAL A 254 0.18 6.92 -2.83
CA VAL A 254 -0.62 5.76 -3.23
C VAL A 254 -1.09 5.88 -4.68
N TYR A 255 -1.55 7.04 -5.15
CA TYR A 255 -1.94 7.20 -6.55
C TYR A 255 -0.76 6.98 -7.52
N SER A 256 0.44 7.44 -7.16
CA SER A 256 1.62 7.38 -8.04
C SER A 256 2.18 5.97 -8.25
N ILE A 257 1.93 5.02 -7.34
CA ILE A 257 2.35 3.62 -7.53
C ILE A 257 1.43 2.85 -8.49
N ILE A 258 0.15 3.24 -8.61
CA ILE A 258 -0.85 2.50 -9.38
C ILE A 258 -0.45 2.31 -10.85
N PRO A 259 -0.06 3.37 -11.61
CA PRO A 259 0.32 3.19 -13.01
C PRO A 259 1.63 2.42 -13.21
N GLN A 260 2.47 2.31 -12.17
CA GLN A 260 3.76 1.62 -12.24
C GLN A 260 3.62 0.12 -11.95
N ASP A 261 2.96 -0.21 -10.85
CA ASP A 261 2.87 -1.59 -10.35
C ASP A 261 1.68 -2.35 -10.93
N TYR A 262 0.65 -1.63 -11.42
CA TYR A 262 -0.60 -2.20 -11.91
C TYR A 262 -0.90 -1.81 -13.37
N GLU A 263 0.13 -1.77 -14.21
CA GLU A 263 0.03 -1.44 -15.65
C GLU A 263 -1.06 -2.27 -16.35
N GLY A 264 -1.92 -1.60 -17.13
CA GLY A 264 -2.97 -2.23 -17.93
C GLY A 264 -4.28 -2.49 -17.17
N THR A 265 -4.38 -2.07 -15.91
CA THR A 265 -5.64 -2.03 -15.17
C THR A 265 -6.41 -0.73 -15.44
N ALA A 266 -7.72 -0.73 -15.23
CA ALA A 266 -8.52 0.49 -15.33
C ALA A 266 -8.10 1.55 -14.29
N ALA A 267 -7.72 1.12 -13.07
CA ALA A 267 -7.22 2.02 -12.04
C ALA A 267 -5.93 2.74 -12.46
N ALA A 268 -5.02 2.05 -13.15
CA ALA A 268 -3.82 2.67 -13.71
C ALA A 268 -4.12 3.73 -14.79
N GLU A 269 -5.20 3.56 -15.57
CA GLU A 269 -5.65 4.58 -16.53
C GLU A 269 -6.32 5.78 -15.85
N GLU A 270 -6.97 5.56 -14.70
CA GLU A 270 -7.68 6.59 -13.92
C GLU A 270 -6.75 7.43 -13.03
N ALA A 271 -5.69 6.83 -12.48
CA ALA A 271 -4.82 7.45 -11.47
C ALA A 271 -4.21 8.81 -11.88
N PRO A 272 -3.71 9.03 -13.13
CA PRO A 272 -3.20 10.35 -13.51
C PRO A 272 -4.26 11.45 -13.50
N GLY A 273 -5.52 11.12 -13.77
CA GLY A 273 -6.64 12.04 -13.63
C GLY A 273 -6.94 12.34 -12.18
N ALA A 274 -6.95 11.31 -11.32
CA ALA A 274 -7.17 11.46 -9.89
C ALA A 274 -6.07 12.30 -9.21
N LEU A 275 -4.79 12.16 -9.60
CA LEU A 275 -3.69 13.01 -9.14
C LEU A 275 -3.90 14.49 -9.50
N MET A 276 -4.48 14.75 -10.67
CA MET A 276 -4.80 16.12 -11.08
C MET A 276 -5.99 16.69 -10.31
N ASP A 277 -6.99 15.86 -10.00
CA ASP A 277 -8.12 16.28 -9.16
C ASP A 277 -7.66 16.51 -7.71
N LEU A 278 -6.78 15.66 -7.17
CA LEU A 278 -6.11 15.85 -5.87
C LEU A 278 -5.40 17.20 -5.79
N TYR A 279 -4.60 17.52 -6.80
CA TYR A 279 -3.90 18.81 -6.89
C TYR A 279 -4.89 19.98 -6.86
N ARG A 280 -5.93 19.97 -7.71
CA ARG A 280 -6.93 21.06 -7.78
C ARG A 280 -7.73 21.23 -6.51
N ASP A 281 -8.08 20.13 -5.85
CA ASP A 281 -8.82 20.17 -4.59
C ASP A 281 -7.93 20.72 -3.47
N GLY A 282 -6.64 20.36 -3.47
CA GLY A 282 -5.65 20.85 -2.51
C GLY A 282 -5.19 22.29 -2.73
N THR A 283 -5.29 22.82 -3.96
CA THR A 283 -4.92 24.20 -4.34
C THR A 283 -6.14 25.06 -4.68
N SER A 284 -7.25 24.81 -4.00
CA SER A 284 -8.54 25.42 -4.30
C SER A 284 -8.56 26.95 -4.17
N SER A 285 -7.58 27.54 -3.47
CA SER A 285 -7.44 28.99 -3.33
C SER A 285 -6.88 29.66 -4.60
N TYR A 286 -6.27 28.89 -5.50
CA TYR A 286 -5.68 29.41 -6.74
C TYR A 286 -6.71 30.08 -7.66
N GLY A 287 -6.40 31.31 -8.10
CA GLY A 287 -7.32 32.17 -8.86
C GLY A 287 -8.44 32.80 -8.03
N GLY A 288 -8.34 32.74 -6.70
CA GLY A 288 -9.19 33.42 -5.74
C GLY A 288 -8.69 34.82 -5.37
N ASP A 289 -9.17 35.36 -4.25
CA ASP A 289 -8.76 36.69 -3.74
C ASP A 289 -7.54 36.61 -2.80
N ASP A 290 -7.19 35.42 -2.31
CA ASP A 290 -6.11 35.19 -1.33
C ASP A 290 -4.93 34.48 -2.01
N GLU A 291 -4.18 35.27 -2.78
CA GLU A 291 -3.07 34.77 -3.62
C GLU A 291 -1.91 34.21 -2.78
N CYS A 292 -1.70 34.69 -1.55
CA CYS A 292 -0.69 34.14 -0.64
C CYS A 292 -1.08 32.77 -0.12
N THR A 293 -2.35 32.55 0.24
CA THR A 293 -2.82 31.20 0.58
C THR A 293 -2.69 30.26 -0.61
N ALA A 294 -2.98 30.72 -1.83
CA ALA A 294 -2.79 29.92 -3.03
C ALA A 294 -1.32 29.53 -3.25
N PHE A 295 -0.38 30.46 -3.05
CA PHE A 295 1.05 30.17 -3.13
C PHE A 295 1.47 29.10 -2.11
N GLU A 296 1.07 29.24 -0.83
CA GLU A 296 1.37 28.26 0.22
C GLU A 296 0.79 26.87 -0.09
N GLU A 297 -0.45 26.81 -0.57
CA GLU A 297 -1.09 25.55 -0.98
C GLU A 297 -0.31 24.87 -2.12
N ILE A 298 0.04 25.61 -3.18
CA ILE A 298 0.77 25.07 -4.33
C ILE A 298 2.19 24.63 -3.92
N ASP A 299 2.85 25.36 -3.03
CA ASP A 299 4.20 25.05 -2.56
C ASP A 299 4.29 23.67 -1.89
N VAL A 300 3.26 23.29 -1.12
CA VAL A 300 3.14 21.94 -0.55
C VAL A 300 3.18 20.86 -1.65
N PHE A 301 2.46 21.07 -2.76
CA PHE A 301 2.44 20.13 -3.88
C PHE A 301 3.72 20.21 -4.72
N ALA A 302 4.39 21.36 -4.81
CA ALA A 302 5.64 21.53 -5.54
C ALA A 302 6.77 20.65 -4.99
N GLY A 303 6.74 20.33 -3.70
CA GLY A 303 7.68 19.42 -3.04
C GLY A 303 7.48 17.92 -3.33
N LEU A 304 6.37 17.52 -3.97
CA LEU A 304 6.00 16.12 -4.20
C LEU A 304 6.48 15.57 -5.55
N ASP A 305 6.45 14.23 -5.71
CA ASP A 305 6.85 13.57 -6.95
C ASP A 305 5.68 13.36 -7.92
N TRP A 306 5.82 13.89 -9.13
CA TRP A 306 4.78 13.92 -10.17
C TRP A 306 5.15 13.14 -11.43
N GLU A 307 6.11 12.21 -11.38
CA GLU A 307 6.49 11.39 -12.55
C GLU A 307 5.28 10.65 -13.15
N ALA A 308 4.36 10.16 -12.29
CA ALA A 308 3.13 9.47 -12.69
C ALA A 308 2.07 10.39 -13.32
N ALA A 309 2.14 11.71 -13.08
CA ALA A 309 1.21 12.70 -13.62
C ALA A 309 1.93 13.98 -14.09
N PRO A 310 2.64 13.95 -15.24
CA PRO A 310 3.38 15.11 -15.75
C PRO A 310 2.52 16.36 -16.02
N SER A 311 1.20 16.18 -16.16
CA SER A 311 0.26 17.30 -16.26
C SER A 311 0.19 18.11 -14.97
N VAL A 312 0.34 17.49 -13.79
CA VAL A 312 0.36 18.19 -12.50
C VAL A 312 1.66 18.97 -12.36
N ALA A 313 2.80 18.35 -12.66
CA ALA A 313 4.09 19.05 -12.68
C ALA A 313 4.07 20.29 -13.60
N ASN A 314 3.42 20.18 -14.76
CA ASN A 314 3.23 21.31 -15.67
C ASN A 314 2.29 22.38 -15.06
N ALA A 315 1.19 21.98 -14.43
CA ALA A 315 0.31 22.92 -13.74
C ALA A 315 1.07 23.70 -12.66
N ILE A 316 1.75 23.02 -11.75
CA ILE A 316 2.60 23.63 -10.71
C ILE A 316 3.63 24.60 -11.33
N GLY A 317 4.31 24.19 -12.39
CA GLY A 317 5.32 25.02 -13.05
C GLY A 317 4.79 26.31 -13.69
N ASN A 318 3.47 26.42 -13.95
CA ASN A 318 2.85 27.66 -14.40
C ASN A 318 2.19 28.41 -13.22
N GLU A 319 1.49 27.69 -12.36
CA GLU A 319 0.62 28.27 -11.33
C GLU A 319 1.39 28.74 -10.09
N HIS A 320 2.50 28.08 -9.72
CA HIS A 320 3.33 28.49 -8.58
C HIS A 320 3.94 29.89 -8.76
N PRO A 321 4.60 30.23 -9.88
CA PRO A 321 5.11 31.59 -10.07
C PRO A 321 4.00 32.63 -10.29
N ASP A 322 2.87 32.25 -10.91
CA ASP A 322 1.70 33.13 -11.00
C ASP A 322 1.18 33.50 -9.61
N ALA A 323 1.07 32.52 -8.70
CA ALA A 323 0.64 32.73 -7.31
C ALA A 323 1.68 33.52 -6.49
N ALA A 324 2.98 33.28 -6.69
CA ALA A 324 4.05 34.04 -6.04
C ALA A 324 3.97 35.53 -6.40
N LEU A 325 3.80 35.84 -7.70
CA LEU A 325 3.63 37.22 -8.16
C LEU A 325 2.38 37.86 -7.57
N GLY A 326 1.25 37.13 -7.59
CA GLY A 326 0.01 37.57 -6.95
C GLY A 326 0.16 37.85 -5.45
N CYS A 327 0.82 36.97 -4.71
CA CYS A 327 1.10 37.13 -3.28
C CYS A 327 2.00 38.33 -3.01
N GLY A 328 3.01 38.58 -3.84
CA GLY A 328 3.87 39.76 -3.73
C GLY A 328 3.06 41.06 -3.79
N TRP A 329 2.20 41.19 -4.81
CA TRP A 329 1.32 42.35 -4.95
C TRP A 329 0.31 42.48 -3.80
N TYR A 330 -0.31 41.37 -3.41
CA TYR A 330 -1.24 41.34 -2.29
C TYR A 330 -0.58 41.79 -0.97
N SER A 331 0.68 41.40 -0.75
CA SER A 331 1.44 41.75 0.45
C SER A 331 1.79 43.24 0.47
N LEU A 332 2.16 43.83 -0.67
CA LEU A 332 2.36 45.28 -0.78
C LEU A 332 1.08 46.07 -0.47
N ASP A 333 -0.07 45.65 -1.01
CA ASP A 333 -1.36 46.27 -0.71
C ASP A 333 -1.73 46.16 0.78
N ALA A 334 -1.23 45.14 1.47
CA ALA A 334 -1.38 44.96 2.91
C ALA A 334 -0.36 45.73 3.76
N GLY A 335 0.61 46.42 3.14
CA GLY A 335 1.69 47.13 3.82
C GLY A 335 2.81 46.22 4.35
N ASP A 336 2.99 45.06 3.73
CA ASP A 336 3.99 44.04 4.07
C ASP A 336 5.04 43.84 2.95
N PRO A 337 5.97 44.79 2.78
CA PRO A 337 7.08 44.68 1.82
C PRO A 337 8.05 43.53 2.13
N ASP A 338 8.14 43.05 3.38
CA ASP A 338 9.00 41.91 3.72
C ASP A 338 8.51 40.64 2.99
N THR A 339 7.22 40.32 3.12
CA THR A 339 6.63 39.17 2.41
C THR A 339 6.70 39.35 0.89
N ALA A 340 6.52 40.57 0.39
CA ALA A 340 6.63 40.85 -1.04
C ALA A 340 8.06 40.66 -1.57
N ASP A 341 9.09 41.01 -0.80
CA ASP A 341 10.50 40.77 -1.13
C ASP A 341 10.83 39.27 -1.14
N ASP A 342 10.27 38.51 -0.20
CA ASP A 342 10.39 37.04 -0.18
C ASP A 342 9.82 36.44 -1.47
N MET A 343 8.64 36.91 -1.92
CA MET A 343 8.03 36.45 -3.18
C MET A 343 8.83 36.87 -4.41
N HIS A 344 9.34 38.11 -4.44
CA HIS A 344 10.25 38.56 -5.48
C HIS A 344 11.51 37.68 -5.55
N THR A 345 12.08 37.30 -4.40
CA THR A 345 13.23 36.40 -4.34
C THR A 345 12.92 35.04 -4.96
N VAL A 346 11.77 34.44 -4.62
CA VAL A 346 11.31 33.17 -5.23
C VAL A 346 11.23 33.31 -6.76
N LEU A 347 10.61 34.38 -7.25
CA LEU A 347 10.47 34.63 -8.70
C LEU A 347 11.82 34.82 -9.39
N ALA A 348 12.72 35.60 -8.80
CA ALA A 348 14.02 35.90 -9.38
C ALA A 348 14.97 34.69 -9.40
N GLU A 349 14.95 33.87 -8.33
CA GLU A 349 15.85 32.72 -8.19
C GLU A 349 15.34 31.49 -8.96
N ASP A 350 14.06 31.16 -8.81
CA ASP A 350 13.49 29.90 -9.32
C ASP A 350 12.78 30.07 -10.66
N TYR A 351 12.30 31.27 -10.98
CA TYR A 351 11.48 31.56 -12.17
C TYR A 351 11.94 32.80 -12.97
N PRO A 352 13.23 32.93 -13.34
CA PRO A 352 13.78 34.17 -13.92
C PRO A 352 13.18 34.59 -15.27
N ASP A 353 12.50 33.67 -15.96
CA ASP A 353 11.83 33.93 -17.25
C ASP A 353 10.32 34.23 -17.09
N HIS A 354 9.79 34.16 -15.86
CA HIS A 354 8.36 34.37 -15.59
C HIS A 354 8.06 35.87 -15.49
N GLN A 355 7.27 36.38 -16.44
CA GLN A 355 6.76 37.77 -16.46
C GLN A 355 7.81 38.81 -16.03
N PRO A 356 8.98 38.89 -16.68
CA PRO A 356 10.14 39.63 -16.17
C PRO A 356 9.86 41.13 -15.97
N ASP A 357 9.01 41.72 -16.82
CA ASP A 357 8.62 43.14 -16.70
C ASP A 357 7.76 43.37 -15.45
N ASP A 358 6.90 42.41 -15.07
CA ASP A 358 6.05 42.51 -13.88
C ASP A 358 6.84 42.20 -12.60
N VAL A 359 7.83 41.31 -12.67
CA VAL A 359 8.76 41.02 -11.56
C VAL A 359 9.68 42.22 -11.28
N GLU A 360 10.21 42.88 -12.31
CA GLU A 360 10.98 44.13 -12.16
C GLU A 360 10.14 45.24 -11.53
N ASN A 361 8.86 45.34 -11.92
CA ASN A 361 7.92 46.28 -11.31
C ASN A 361 7.67 45.94 -9.83
N LEU A 362 7.48 44.65 -9.50
CA LEU A 362 7.33 44.21 -8.12
C LEU A 362 8.56 44.61 -7.27
N GLU A 363 9.78 44.34 -7.75
CA GLU A 363 11.04 44.74 -7.08
C GLU A 363 11.05 46.26 -6.78
N GLN A 364 10.69 47.08 -7.76
CA GLN A 364 10.64 48.52 -7.61
C GLN A 364 9.64 48.95 -6.52
N GLN A 365 8.46 48.33 -6.46
CA GLN A 365 7.42 48.64 -5.48
C GLN A 365 7.75 48.11 -4.09
N VAL A 366 8.44 46.97 -3.98
CA VAL A 366 9.01 46.46 -2.73
C VAL A 366 10.00 47.47 -2.14
N GLY A 367 10.91 48.01 -2.96
CA GLY A 367 11.84 49.05 -2.52
C GLY A 367 11.12 50.31 -2.01
N ALA A 368 10.07 50.74 -2.72
CA ALA A 368 9.22 51.85 -2.28
C ALA A 368 8.56 51.55 -0.93
N GLY A 369 7.97 50.36 -0.75
CA GLY A 369 7.33 49.93 0.48
C GLY A 369 8.28 49.93 1.70
N PHE A 370 9.53 49.51 1.54
CA PHE A 370 10.53 49.61 2.60
C PHE A 370 10.84 51.06 3.00
N VAL A 371 10.95 51.96 2.01
CA VAL A 371 11.12 53.39 2.28
C VAL A 371 9.90 53.95 3.01
N GLU A 372 8.67 53.59 2.59
CA GLU A 372 7.44 54.02 3.27
C GLU A 372 7.36 53.54 4.72
N GLN A 373 7.74 52.29 5.00
CA GLN A 373 7.81 51.78 6.38
C GLN A 373 8.78 52.60 7.23
N GLU A 374 9.95 52.96 6.70
CA GLU A 374 10.88 53.80 7.44
C GLU A 374 10.31 55.21 7.66
N MET A 375 9.66 55.78 6.65
CA MET A 375 8.95 57.06 6.76
C MET A 375 7.90 57.02 7.87
N ASP A 376 7.10 55.95 7.96
CA ASP A 376 6.10 55.75 9.01
C ASP A 376 6.73 55.69 10.41
N VAL A 377 7.85 54.98 10.55
CA VAL A 377 8.59 54.91 11.82
C VAL A 377 9.08 56.30 12.24
N LEU A 378 9.63 57.08 11.32
CA LEU A 378 10.12 58.44 11.58
C LEU A 378 8.97 59.40 11.92
N VAL A 379 7.89 59.38 11.15
CA VAL A 379 6.70 60.21 11.37
C VAL A 379 6.04 59.89 12.72
N ALA A 380 6.02 58.62 13.14
CA ALA A 380 5.45 58.21 14.42
C ALA A 380 6.18 58.79 15.65
N VAL A 381 7.45 59.18 15.52
CA VAL A 381 8.21 59.86 16.59
C VAL A 381 7.70 61.29 16.80
N GLY A 382 7.26 61.94 15.72
CA GLY A 382 6.71 63.28 15.68
C GLY A 382 6.94 63.93 14.32
N GLU A 383 5.99 64.74 13.86
CA GLU A 383 6.07 65.40 12.56
C GLU A 383 5.67 66.87 12.63
N GLU A 384 6.25 67.66 11.72
CA GLU A 384 5.74 68.97 11.31
C GLU A 384 5.56 68.99 9.78
N THR A 385 4.73 69.89 9.27
CA THR A 385 4.47 69.98 7.83
C THR A 385 5.71 70.46 7.09
N LEU A 386 6.11 69.72 6.06
CA LEU A 386 7.14 70.16 5.12
C LEU A 386 6.58 71.25 4.19
N GLU A 387 7.11 72.46 4.27
CA GLU A 387 6.80 73.55 3.35
C GLU A 387 7.99 73.81 2.42
N LEU A 388 7.92 73.33 1.18
CA LEU A 388 8.94 73.61 0.17
C LEU A 388 8.56 74.80 -0.70
N GLN A 389 9.53 75.68 -0.98
CA GLN A 389 9.38 76.77 -1.95
C GLN A 389 10.22 76.49 -3.19
N ARG A 390 9.57 76.60 -4.34
CA ARG A 390 10.25 76.50 -5.63
C ARG A 390 11.22 77.67 -5.83
N THR A 391 12.49 77.36 -6.06
CA THR A 391 13.56 78.36 -6.23
C THR A 391 13.94 78.60 -7.69
N GLY A 392 13.65 77.63 -8.57
CA GLY A 392 14.02 77.70 -9.99
C GLY A 392 13.08 77.00 -10.96
N GLU A 393 13.31 77.24 -12.26
CA GLU A 393 12.83 76.43 -13.39
C GLU A 393 14.03 76.19 -14.31
N GLY A 394 14.54 74.96 -14.32
CA GLY A 394 15.42 74.45 -15.36
C GLY A 394 14.64 74.11 -16.64
N GLY A 395 15.37 73.87 -17.73
CA GLY A 395 14.78 73.37 -18.99
C GLY A 395 14.77 71.84 -19.11
N GLY A 396 14.91 71.13 -17.99
CA GLY A 396 14.96 69.67 -17.91
C GLY A 396 13.57 69.02 -17.82
N ASP A 397 13.54 67.69 -17.88
CA ASP A 397 12.35 66.85 -17.71
C ASP A 397 12.15 66.37 -16.26
N LYS A 398 13.21 66.32 -15.45
CA LYS A 398 13.19 65.95 -14.03
C LYS A 398 13.04 67.15 -13.09
N THR A 399 12.64 66.87 -11.85
CA THR A 399 12.68 67.79 -10.72
C THR A 399 14.00 67.64 -9.98
N THR A 400 14.64 68.75 -9.61
CA THR A 400 15.87 68.75 -8.80
C THR A 400 15.57 69.18 -7.37
N LEU A 401 15.91 68.32 -6.40
CA LEU A 401 15.89 68.62 -4.97
C LEU A 401 17.33 68.83 -4.49
N SER A 402 17.60 69.93 -3.80
CA SER A 402 18.93 70.26 -3.28
C SER A 402 18.82 70.88 -1.89
N PHE A 403 19.10 70.11 -0.84
CA PHE A 403 18.86 70.51 0.54
C PHE A 403 20.14 70.49 1.37
N GLY A 404 20.56 71.66 1.88
CA GLY A 404 21.78 71.80 2.68
C GLY A 404 21.57 71.42 4.15
N ASN A 405 22.54 70.70 4.73
CA ASN A 405 22.53 70.29 6.14
C ASN A 405 23.32 71.29 7.01
N ASP A 406 22.62 72.26 7.59
CA ASP A 406 23.17 73.20 8.58
C ASP A 406 22.92 72.70 10.02
N SER A 407 23.37 71.48 10.30
CA SER A 407 23.24 70.87 11.62
C SER A 407 24.46 69.99 11.98
N PRO A 408 24.72 69.76 13.28
CA PRO A 408 25.78 68.85 13.72
C PRO A 408 25.40 67.36 13.63
N TYR A 409 24.32 67.02 12.92
CA TYR A 409 23.82 65.65 12.79
C TYR A 409 23.63 65.28 11.32
N GLU A 410 23.62 63.98 11.03
CA GLU A 410 23.28 63.49 9.69
C GLU A 410 21.83 63.85 9.36
N MET A 411 21.61 64.34 8.14
CA MET A 411 20.29 64.65 7.62
C MET A 411 19.89 63.59 6.60
N LYS A 412 18.63 63.17 6.64
CA LYS A 412 18.09 62.13 5.76
C LYS A 412 16.86 62.66 5.02
N LEU A 413 16.80 62.42 3.72
CA LEU A 413 15.65 62.62 2.85
C LEU A 413 15.16 61.26 2.35
N LEU A 414 13.91 60.96 2.64
CA LEU A 414 13.17 59.82 2.11
C LEU A 414 12.05 60.34 1.21
N TYR A 415 11.90 59.74 0.03
CA TYR A 415 10.81 60.05 -0.88
C TYR A 415 10.27 58.79 -1.55
N VAL A 416 8.96 58.80 -1.79
CA VAL A 416 8.24 57.79 -2.57
C VAL A 416 7.23 58.52 -3.46
N GLY A 417 7.19 58.15 -4.73
CA GLY A 417 6.40 58.84 -5.76
C GLY A 417 5.77 57.90 -6.77
N PRO A 418 5.39 58.42 -7.96
CA PRO A 418 4.66 57.67 -8.96
C PRO A 418 5.46 56.46 -9.47
N ASP A 419 4.74 55.41 -9.84
CA ASP A 419 5.31 54.18 -10.41
C ASP A 419 6.42 53.55 -9.53
N GLY A 420 6.37 53.78 -8.22
CA GLY A 420 7.34 53.22 -7.27
C GLY A 420 8.71 53.89 -7.32
N GLU A 421 8.85 55.08 -7.91
CA GLU A 421 10.08 55.86 -7.79
C GLU A 421 10.31 56.23 -6.32
N HIS A 422 11.44 55.82 -5.77
CA HIS A 422 11.77 55.99 -4.36
C HIS A 422 13.25 56.23 -4.15
N GLY A 423 13.61 56.76 -2.98
CA GLY A 423 15.00 56.90 -2.61
C GLY A 423 15.24 57.29 -1.17
N GLU A 424 16.42 56.91 -0.70
CA GLU A 424 17.03 57.34 0.53
C GLU A 424 18.31 58.13 0.19
N VAL A 425 18.37 59.39 0.60
CA VAL A 425 19.54 60.25 0.42
C VAL A 425 19.95 60.79 1.77
N THR A 426 21.25 60.77 2.06
CA THR A 426 21.82 61.30 3.31
C THR A 426 22.83 62.40 3.04
N ALA A 427 22.90 63.38 3.95
CA ALA A 427 23.92 64.41 3.98
C ALA A 427 24.66 64.36 5.31
N GLU A 428 25.98 64.42 5.22
CA GLU A 428 26.89 64.32 6.35
C GLU A 428 26.65 65.45 7.35
N ALA A 429 26.93 65.17 8.63
CA ALA A 429 26.89 66.18 9.68
C ALA A 429 27.89 67.31 9.42
N CYS A 430 27.47 68.55 9.64
CA CYS A 430 28.37 69.70 9.56
C CYS A 430 29.18 69.84 10.85
N GLU A 431 30.50 69.65 10.77
CA GLU A 431 31.41 69.66 11.92
C GLU A 431 31.45 71.01 12.68
N ASP A 432 31.24 72.12 11.96
CA ASP A 432 31.32 73.48 12.49
C ASP A 432 29.94 74.09 12.79
N CYS A 433 28.84 73.35 12.58
CA CYS A 433 27.47 73.81 12.79
C CYS A 433 27.01 73.54 14.23
N GLU A 434 26.01 74.30 14.69
CA GLU A 434 25.47 74.22 16.05
C GLU A 434 23.94 74.03 16.03
N VAL A 435 23.39 73.61 17.17
CA VAL A 435 21.93 73.69 17.38
C VAL A 435 21.62 75.12 17.80
N TYR A 436 20.75 75.78 17.03
CA TYR A 436 20.46 77.21 17.18
C TYR A 436 19.50 77.48 18.34
N ASP A 437 19.64 78.62 19.01
CA ASP A 437 18.69 79.08 20.05
C ASP A 437 17.48 79.84 19.46
N ASP A 438 17.61 80.37 18.25
CA ASP A 438 16.61 81.13 17.51
C ASP A 438 16.76 80.82 16.00
N LEU A 439 15.73 81.07 15.19
CA LEU A 439 15.78 80.88 13.73
C LEU A 439 16.95 81.69 13.11
N PRO A 440 17.91 81.03 12.43
CA PRO A 440 19.01 81.71 11.76
C PRO A 440 18.47 82.61 10.64
N THR A 441 19.09 83.77 10.45
CA THR A 441 18.75 84.71 9.37
C THR A 441 19.90 84.83 8.37
N GLY A 442 19.71 84.40 7.13
CA GLY A 442 20.72 84.50 6.08
C GLY A 442 20.55 83.45 4.98
N ASP A 443 21.47 83.45 4.02
CA ASP A 443 21.61 82.37 3.03
C ASP A 443 22.27 81.15 3.69
N CYS A 444 22.08 79.98 3.08
CA CYS A 444 22.77 78.72 3.44
C CYS A 444 24.28 78.92 3.66
N PRO A 445 24.85 78.43 4.78
CA PRO A 445 26.29 78.46 4.99
C PRO A 445 27.06 77.75 3.88
N SER A 446 28.21 78.32 3.48
CA SER A 446 29.05 77.70 2.46
C SER A 446 29.86 76.54 3.06
N GLY A 447 29.91 75.40 2.37
CA GLY A 447 30.73 74.25 2.77
C GLY A 447 30.04 73.23 3.66
N ILE A 448 28.72 73.36 3.84
CA ILE A 448 27.87 72.29 4.35
C ILE A 448 27.66 71.22 3.27
N ASP A 449 27.33 70.01 3.71
CA ASP A 449 26.94 68.94 2.80
C ASP A 449 25.49 69.11 2.33
N THR A 450 25.18 68.60 1.13
CA THR A 450 23.90 68.82 0.46
C THR A 450 23.31 67.50 -0.01
N LEU A 451 22.05 67.27 0.33
CA LEU A 451 21.22 66.21 -0.26
C LEU A 451 20.86 66.60 -1.69
N GLU A 452 21.22 65.78 -2.67
CA GLU A 452 20.82 65.99 -4.07
C GLU A 452 20.02 64.79 -4.57
N ALA A 453 18.85 65.06 -5.16
CA ALA A 453 18.03 64.06 -5.84
C ALA A 453 17.44 64.63 -7.14
N GLU A 454 17.41 63.80 -8.19
CA GLU A 454 16.72 64.09 -9.45
C GLU A 454 15.59 63.08 -9.64
N ILE A 455 14.35 63.54 -9.48
CA ILE A 455 13.14 62.70 -9.46
C ILE A 455 12.22 63.00 -10.65
N GLU A 456 11.41 62.04 -11.09
CA GLU A 456 10.41 62.30 -12.12
C GLU A 456 9.32 63.25 -11.61
N PRO A 457 8.65 64.02 -12.47
CA PRO A 457 7.53 64.86 -12.07
C PRO A 457 6.34 64.03 -11.58
N GLY A 458 5.68 64.47 -10.50
CA GLY A 458 4.51 63.79 -9.94
C GLY A 458 4.21 64.17 -8.50
N GLU A 459 3.30 63.42 -7.89
CA GLU A 459 2.95 63.53 -6.48
C GLU A 459 3.84 62.60 -5.65
N TYR A 460 4.46 63.15 -4.61
CA TYR A 460 5.39 62.42 -3.75
C TYR A 460 5.01 62.55 -2.28
N ARG A 461 5.21 61.46 -1.55
CA ARG A 461 5.38 61.50 -0.10
C ARG A 461 6.86 61.81 0.19
N VAL A 462 7.13 62.77 1.06
CA VAL A 462 8.50 63.21 1.39
C VAL A 462 8.68 63.35 2.89
N VAL A 463 9.74 62.75 3.43
CA VAL A 463 10.17 62.93 4.83
C VAL A 463 11.61 63.43 4.83
N ILE A 464 11.86 64.54 5.52
CA ILE A 464 13.20 65.07 5.73
C ILE A 464 13.41 65.39 7.21
N GLY A 465 14.58 65.04 7.73
CA GLY A 465 14.91 65.35 9.12
C GLY A 465 16.25 64.81 9.57
N PHE A 466 16.46 64.84 10.88
CA PHE A 466 17.70 64.44 11.54
C PHE A 466 17.43 63.23 12.44
N PRO A 467 17.69 61.99 11.96
CA PRO A 467 17.35 60.78 12.69
C PRO A 467 17.84 60.80 14.16
N GLY A 468 16.91 60.60 15.09
CA GLY A 468 17.20 60.53 16.53
C GLY A 468 17.34 61.87 17.27
N GLN A 469 17.13 63.02 16.60
CA GLN A 469 17.25 64.36 17.23
C GLN A 469 15.92 65.11 17.43
N GLY A 470 14.77 64.53 17.08
CA GLY A 470 13.47 65.18 17.19
C GLY A 470 12.44 64.58 16.23
N GLY A 471 11.36 65.33 15.96
CA GLY A 471 10.42 65.01 14.89
C GLY A 471 10.99 65.29 13.49
N VAL A 472 10.26 64.88 12.46
CA VAL A 472 10.62 65.06 11.04
C VAL A 472 9.73 66.09 10.36
N LEU A 473 10.17 66.63 9.24
CA LEU A 473 9.31 67.38 8.33
C LEU A 473 8.70 66.41 7.32
N HIS A 474 7.37 66.40 7.24
CA HIS A 474 6.63 65.46 6.42
C HIS A 474 5.71 66.20 5.45
N GLY A 475 5.86 65.88 4.17
CA GLY A 475 4.93 66.24 3.10
C GLY A 475 4.19 64.98 2.66
N GLU A 476 2.94 64.83 3.07
CA GLU A 476 2.11 63.66 2.75
C GLU A 476 1.82 63.54 1.24
N SER A 477 1.65 64.68 0.56
CA SER A 477 1.47 64.77 -0.89
C SER A 477 2.05 66.11 -1.36
N VAL A 478 3.25 66.03 -1.96
CA VAL A 478 4.00 67.14 -2.52
C VAL A 478 4.05 66.98 -4.03
N GLU A 479 3.49 67.95 -4.76
CA GLU A 479 3.49 67.95 -6.22
C GLU A 479 4.79 68.57 -6.75
N PHE A 480 5.53 67.83 -7.57
CA PHE A 480 6.76 68.26 -8.22
C PHE A 480 6.58 68.33 -9.74
N GLY A 481 6.87 69.50 -10.34
CA GLY A 481 6.75 69.72 -11.77
C GLY A 481 8.05 69.52 -12.57
N ALA A 482 7.92 69.19 -13.85
CA ALA A 482 9.04 69.03 -14.76
C ALA A 482 9.93 70.28 -14.84
N GLY A 483 11.24 70.08 -14.64
CA GLY A 483 12.23 71.14 -14.65
C GLY A 483 12.20 72.04 -13.41
N GLU A 484 11.39 71.74 -12.39
CA GLU A 484 11.38 72.53 -11.18
C GLU A 484 12.63 72.27 -10.31
N THR A 485 13.05 73.30 -9.58
CA THR A 485 14.17 73.21 -8.64
C THR A 485 13.72 73.69 -7.27
N TYR A 486 14.03 72.90 -6.26
CA TYR A 486 13.75 73.17 -4.85
C TYR A 486 15.07 73.18 -4.10
N GLU A 487 15.43 74.35 -3.55
CA GLU A 487 16.63 74.56 -2.77
C GLU A 487 16.24 75.09 -1.39
N ASP A 488 16.72 74.46 -0.33
CA ASP A 488 16.49 74.93 1.05
C ASP A 488 17.64 74.50 1.98
N CYS A 489 17.70 75.08 3.17
CA CYS A 489 18.63 74.70 4.22
C CYS A 489 17.92 74.35 5.51
N PHE A 490 18.22 73.16 6.01
CA PHE A 490 17.62 72.63 7.23
C PHE A 490 18.62 72.73 8.38
N PHE A 491 18.10 73.07 9.55
CA PHE A 491 18.85 73.27 10.79
C PHE A 491 18.00 72.82 11.98
N LEU A 492 18.61 72.69 13.15
CA LEU A 492 17.91 72.39 14.40
C LEU A 492 17.84 73.61 15.32
N VAL A 493 16.70 73.80 15.96
CA VAL A 493 16.49 74.85 16.97
C VAL A 493 16.17 74.19 18.31
N ASN A 494 16.75 74.70 19.41
CA ASN A 494 16.40 74.27 20.77
C ASN A 494 14.94 74.66 21.08
N GLU A 495 14.13 73.68 21.53
CA GLU A 495 12.77 73.93 22.02
C GLU A 495 12.69 74.76 23.31
#